data_AF-A0A958WJ34-F1
#
_entry.id   AF-A0A958WJ34-F1
#
_cell.length_a   1.000
_cell.length_b   1.000
_cell.length_c   1.000
_cell.angle_alpha   90.00
_cell.angle_beta   90.00
_cell.angle_gamma   90.00
#
_symmetry.space_group_name_H-M   'P 1'
#
loop_
_entity.id
_entity.type
_entity.pdbx_description
1 polymer ?
#
loop_
_entity_poly.entity_id
_entity_poly.type
_entity_poly.pdbx_seq_one_letter_code
_entity_poly.pdbx_strand_id
1 'polypeptide(L)'
;MDLTIEAHRHWKDLYDFIKSLGIKVSQNPGAEDMPWNIVKSIQLAPNQYLYVNFAPNSKTVFVSPQVTPVAGYLPEEYNYQKQVAVIHPQDQPIMMEAIKYAYGQLYHKAVKPFETSFNFSYRLRHKNGHYLRVLRQGMPIKYSKDGFILYYVSVVTDISHLSNDKKVYAGRSGKGMEDYDFHVDKFYKSKFLSKREIDILIMLREGLHSSEIGERLFISKHTVDTHRRNILKKLGVPSTVQLIKKAQELNII
;
A
#
# COMPACT_ATOMS: atom_id res chain seq x y z
N MET A 1 -13.46 -2.30 -18.63
CA MET A 1 -12.24 -2.72 -17.91
C MET A 1 -11.63 -1.46 -17.32
N ASP A 2 -11.28 -1.44 -16.04
CA ASP A 2 -10.73 -0.22 -15.41
C ASP A 2 -9.29 -0.06 -15.91
N LEU A 3 -9.01 0.95 -16.74
CA LEU A 3 -7.69 1.24 -17.31
C LEU A 3 -6.63 1.41 -16.21
N THR A 4 -7.05 1.79 -15.00
CA THR A 4 -6.17 1.84 -13.82
C THR A 4 -5.72 0.44 -13.41
N ILE A 5 -6.63 -0.53 -13.37
CA ILE A 5 -6.33 -1.94 -13.06
C ILE A 5 -5.49 -2.55 -14.19
N GLU A 6 -5.78 -2.21 -15.44
CA GLU A 6 -4.98 -2.65 -16.60
C GLU A 6 -3.56 -2.06 -16.58
N ALA A 7 -3.41 -0.80 -16.15
CA ALA A 7 -2.09 -0.20 -15.88
C ALA A 7 -1.37 -0.86 -14.69
N HIS A 8 -2.08 -1.37 -13.68
CA HIS A 8 -1.47 -2.15 -12.60
C HIS A 8 -1.06 -3.56 -13.05
N ARG A 9 -1.82 -4.19 -13.97
CA ARG A 9 -1.56 -5.53 -14.51
C ARG A 9 -0.46 -5.59 -15.58
N HIS A 10 -0.21 -4.49 -16.29
CA HIS A 10 0.77 -4.46 -17.38
C HIS A 10 2.15 -3.93 -16.98
N TRP A 11 2.37 -3.47 -15.74
CA TRP A 11 3.66 -2.93 -15.31
C TRP A 11 4.56 -4.00 -14.69
N LYS A 12 5.13 -4.82 -15.57
CA LYS A 12 6.31 -5.66 -15.31
C LYS A 12 7.60 -4.86 -15.12
N ASP A 13 7.58 -3.55 -15.38
CA ASP A 13 8.80 -2.84 -15.76
C ASP A 13 9.77 -2.50 -14.61
N LEU A 14 9.34 -2.07 -13.42
CA LEU A 14 10.33 -1.64 -12.41
C LEU A 14 11.22 -2.79 -11.92
N TYR A 15 10.66 -3.97 -11.72
CA TYR A 15 11.41 -5.15 -11.28
C TYR A 15 12.29 -5.71 -12.40
N ASP A 16 11.75 -5.90 -13.60
CA ASP A 16 12.50 -6.43 -14.75
C ASP A 16 13.58 -5.42 -15.21
N PHE A 17 13.32 -4.11 -15.12
CA PHE A 17 14.29 -3.04 -15.33
C PHE A 17 15.41 -3.07 -14.29
N ILE A 18 15.10 -3.12 -12.99
CA ILE A 18 16.13 -3.19 -11.95
C ILE A 18 16.97 -4.48 -12.10
N LYS A 19 16.36 -5.59 -12.52
CA LYS A 19 17.11 -6.81 -12.86
C LYS A 19 17.97 -6.69 -14.12
N SER A 20 17.47 -6.04 -15.17
CA SER A 20 18.19 -5.89 -16.44
C SER A 20 19.45 -5.03 -16.30
N LEU A 21 19.52 -4.18 -15.27
CA LEU A 21 20.73 -3.45 -14.87
C LEU A 21 21.87 -4.35 -14.35
N GLY A 22 21.74 -5.69 -14.39
CA GLY A 22 22.81 -6.63 -14.05
C GLY A 22 23.16 -6.66 -12.56
N ILE A 23 22.27 -6.18 -11.71
CA ILE A 23 22.49 -6.04 -10.28
C ILE A 23 22.53 -7.44 -9.64
N LYS A 24 23.74 -7.93 -9.31
CA LYS A 24 23.90 -8.95 -8.27
C LYS A 24 23.66 -8.26 -6.93
N VAL A 25 22.41 -8.31 -6.47
CA VAL A 25 22.06 -7.89 -5.13
C VAL A 25 22.90 -8.76 -4.17
N SER A 26 23.78 -8.12 -3.41
CA SER A 26 24.67 -8.81 -2.48
C SER A 26 23.85 -9.70 -1.55
N GLN A 27 24.13 -11.00 -1.57
CA GLN A 27 23.65 -11.95 -0.56
C GLN A 27 24.36 -11.75 0.80
N ASN A 28 25.27 -10.78 0.88
CA ASN A 28 26.10 -10.50 2.05
C ASN A 28 25.77 -9.09 2.61
N PRO A 29 24.97 -8.96 3.68
CA PRO A 29 24.46 -7.69 4.22
C PRO A 29 25.51 -6.87 5.01
N GLY A 30 26.79 -7.01 4.68
CA GLY A 30 27.91 -6.44 5.45
C GLY A 30 28.48 -5.11 4.95
N ALA A 31 28.14 -4.66 3.73
CA ALA A 31 28.62 -3.36 3.27
C ALA A 31 27.75 -2.25 3.86
N GLU A 32 28.33 -1.34 4.64
CA GLU A 32 27.65 -0.18 5.24
C GLU A 32 27.13 0.80 4.17
N ASP A 33 27.76 0.81 2.99
CA ASP A 33 27.47 1.77 1.92
C ASP A 33 26.20 1.47 1.12
N MET A 34 25.45 2.53 0.86
CA MET A 34 24.29 2.53 -0.02
C MET A 34 24.75 2.31 -1.48
N PRO A 35 24.05 1.50 -2.29
CA PRO A 35 24.40 1.34 -3.72
C PRO A 35 23.97 2.57 -4.53
N TRP A 36 24.61 3.72 -4.27
CA TRP A 36 24.27 5.00 -4.90
C TRP A 36 24.46 4.99 -6.42
N ASN A 37 25.45 4.24 -6.90
CA ASN A 37 25.67 4.01 -8.33
C ASN A 37 24.42 3.42 -9.00
N ILE A 38 23.74 2.49 -8.32
CA ILE A 38 22.51 1.86 -8.83
C ILE A 38 21.36 2.86 -8.83
N VAL A 39 21.13 3.54 -7.69
CA VAL A 39 20.03 4.51 -7.60
C VAL A 39 20.18 5.62 -8.65
N LYS A 40 21.42 6.06 -8.89
CA LYS A 40 21.73 7.11 -9.88
C LYS A 40 21.75 6.59 -11.33
N SER A 41 21.84 5.28 -11.56
CA SER A 41 21.76 4.69 -12.90
C SER A 41 20.33 4.39 -13.35
N ILE A 42 19.34 4.53 -12.46
CA ILE A 42 17.93 4.38 -12.82
C ILE A 42 17.56 5.47 -13.82
N GLN A 43 17.28 5.07 -15.05
CA GLN A 43 16.72 5.93 -16.07
C GLN A 43 15.24 6.16 -15.79
N LEU A 44 14.85 7.43 -15.73
CA LEU A 44 13.49 7.87 -15.47
C LEU A 44 12.90 8.45 -16.75
N ALA A 45 11.67 8.07 -17.06
CA ALA A 45 10.88 8.75 -18.08
C ALA A 45 10.60 10.21 -17.66
N PRO A 46 10.27 11.12 -18.60
CA PRO A 46 10.03 12.53 -18.29
C PRO A 46 8.94 12.79 -17.25
N ASN A 47 7.97 11.89 -17.13
CA ASN A 47 6.87 11.94 -16.18
C ASN A 47 7.14 11.16 -14.88
N GLN A 48 8.40 10.81 -14.61
CA GLN A 48 8.81 10.03 -13.45
C GLN A 48 9.80 10.77 -12.57
N TYR A 49 9.70 10.53 -11.26
CA TYR A 49 10.75 10.85 -10.30
C TYR A 49 10.95 9.70 -9.33
N LEU A 50 12.08 9.66 -8.64
CA LEU A 50 12.36 8.63 -7.64
C LEU A 50 12.82 9.23 -6.32
N TYR A 51 12.57 8.53 -5.22
CA TYR A 51 13.14 8.83 -3.91
C TYR A 51 13.57 7.56 -3.19
N VAL A 52 14.45 7.74 -2.20
CA VAL A 52 14.90 6.67 -1.31
C VAL A 52 14.64 7.08 0.13
N ASN A 53 13.98 6.20 0.87
CA ASN A 53 13.76 6.36 2.31
C ASN A 53 14.58 5.33 3.10
N PHE A 54 15.23 5.79 4.16
CA PHE A 54 15.80 4.96 5.21
C PHE A 54 14.68 4.52 6.15
N ALA A 55 14.34 3.24 6.11
CA ALA A 55 13.15 2.69 6.76
C ALA A 55 13.12 2.82 8.29
N PRO A 56 14.23 2.65 9.04
CA PRO A 56 14.20 2.68 10.51
C PRO A 56 13.64 3.96 11.14
N ASN A 57 13.78 5.11 10.49
CA ASN A 57 13.22 6.38 10.98
C ASN A 57 12.46 7.17 9.89
N SER A 58 12.15 6.53 8.76
CA SER A 58 11.49 7.15 7.61
C SER A 58 12.20 8.41 7.08
N LYS A 59 13.53 8.52 7.24
CA LYS A 59 14.29 9.65 6.68
C LYS A 59 14.42 9.49 5.17
N THR A 60 14.03 10.51 4.42
CA THR A 60 14.36 10.59 2.99
C THR A 60 15.83 10.92 2.83
N VAL A 61 16.56 10.03 2.17
CA VAL A 61 18.01 10.15 1.96
C VAL A 61 18.36 10.59 0.53
N PHE A 62 17.39 10.50 -0.38
CA PHE A 62 17.56 10.94 -1.76
C PHE A 62 16.21 11.22 -2.42
N VAL A 63 16.17 12.24 -3.26
CA VAL A 63 15.08 12.55 -4.19
C VAL A 63 15.72 12.97 -5.51
N SER A 64 15.23 12.45 -6.63
CA SER A 64 15.76 12.81 -7.94
C SER A 64 15.30 14.21 -8.39
N PRO A 65 16.09 14.93 -9.19
CA PRO A 65 15.74 16.29 -9.65
C PRO A 65 14.41 16.38 -10.41
N GLN A 66 13.96 15.28 -11.01
CA GLN A 66 12.70 15.20 -11.77
C GLN A 66 11.45 15.42 -10.91
N VAL A 67 11.56 15.40 -9.59
CA VAL A 67 10.44 15.80 -8.72
C VAL A 67 9.98 17.24 -8.98
N THR A 68 10.90 18.12 -9.42
CA THR A 68 10.58 19.50 -9.76
C THR A 68 9.67 19.61 -10.99
N PRO A 69 10.05 19.10 -12.18
CA PRO A 69 9.16 19.17 -13.35
C PRO A 69 7.90 18.30 -13.21
N VAL A 70 7.91 17.21 -12.41
CA VAL A 70 6.75 16.31 -12.29
C VAL A 70 5.77 16.78 -11.21
N ALA A 71 6.24 17.12 -10.01
CA ALA A 71 5.39 17.44 -8.86
C ALA A 71 5.49 18.90 -8.40
N GLY A 72 6.42 19.67 -8.96
CA GLY A 72 6.62 21.10 -8.68
C GLY A 72 7.50 21.39 -7.46
N TYR A 73 7.92 20.37 -6.70
CA TYR A 73 8.70 20.55 -5.48
C TYR A 73 10.20 20.46 -5.75
N LEU A 74 11.02 21.16 -4.97
CA LEU A 74 12.47 20.97 -5.00
C LEU A 74 12.87 19.68 -4.25
N PRO A 75 13.94 18.97 -4.67
CA PRO A 75 14.39 17.76 -4.00
C PRO A 75 14.60 17.91 -2.48
N GLU A 76 15.16 19.04 -2.05
CA GLU A 76 15.48 19.36 -0.66
C GLU A 76 14.25 19.57 0.23
N GLU A 77 13.11 20.01 -0.33
CA GLU A 77 11.87 20.17 0.44
C GLU A 77 11.00 18.90 0.42
N TYR A 78 11.31 17.93 -0.43
CA TYR A 78 10.50 16.72 -0.66
C TYR A 78 10.85 15.56 0.29
N ASN A 79 10.99 15.86 1.57
CA ASN A 79 11.20 14.88 2.63
C ASN A 79 9.96 13.99 2.86
N TYR A 80 10.08 12.99 3.74
CA TYR A 80 9.00 12.05 4.04
C TYR A 80 7.72 12.73 4.53
N GLN A 81 7.83 13.75 5.40
CA GLN A 81 6.66 14.50 5.86
C GLN A 81 5.96 15.20 4.70
N LYS A 82 6.74 15.79 3.77
CA LYS A 82 6.20 16.39 2.55
C LYS A 82 5.50 15.34 1.68
N GLN A 83 6.15 14.20 1.42
CA GLN A 83 5.60 13.09 0.63
C GLN A 83 4.21 12.67 1.15
N VAL A 84 4.06 12.58 2.46
CA VAL A 84 2.77 12.26 3.09
C VAL A 84 1.78 13.43 2.97
N ALA A 85 2.20 14.65 3.29
CA ALA A 85 1.35 15.84 3.34
C ALA A 85 0.77 16.25 1.98
N VAL A 86 1.36 15.79 0.87
CA VAL A 86 0.87 16.08 -0.48
C VAL A 86 -0.07 15.02 -1.02
N ILE A 87 -0.28 13.90 -0.33
CA ILE A 87 -1.34 12.94 -0.69
C ILE A 87 -2.70 13.61 -0.44
N HIS A 88 -3.66 13.41 -1.35
CA HIS A 88 -5.01 13.94 -1.20
C HIS A 88 -5.62 13.53 0.16
N PRO A 89 -6.31 14.41 0.91
CA PRO A 89 -6.78 14.12 2.28
C PRO A 89 -7.68 12.88 2.40
N GLN A 90 -8.51 12.60 1.39
CA GLN A 90 -9.33 11.39 1.35
C GLN A 90 -8.52 10.11 1.08
N ASP A 91 -7.38 10.23 0.39
CA ASP A 91 -6.54 9.09 0.01
C ASP A 91 -5.54 8.76 1.11
N GLN A 92 -5.11 9.77 1.90
CA GLN A 92 -4.14 9.63 2.98
C GLN A 92 -4.41 8.47 3.94
N PRO A 93 -5.59 8.36 4.57
CA PRO A 93 -5.74 7.33 5.59
C PRO A 93 -5.82 5.93 4.98
N ILE A 94 -6.34 5.81 3.75
CA ILE A 94 -6.36 4.58 2.96
C ILE A 94 -4.92 4.16 2.63
N MET A 95 -4.11 5.11 2.15
CA MET A 95 -2.70 4.89 1.83
C MET A 95 -1.87 4.47 3.04
N MET A 96 -2.10 5.06 4.22
CA MET A 96 -1.36 4.70 5.44
C MET A 96 -1.59 3.25 5.86
N GLU A 97 -2.84 2.77 5.79
CA GLU A 97 -3.13 1.37 6.07
C GLU A 97 -2.56 0.43 5.00
N ALA A 98 -2.60 0.84 3.73
CA ALA A 98 -2.00 0.10 2.62
C ALA A 98 -0.49 -0.09 2.83
N ILE A 99 0.21 0.99 3.22
CA ILE A 99 1.63 0.99 3.54
C ILE A 99 1.90 0.08 4.74
N LYS A 100 1.13 0.22 5.83
CA LYS A 100 1.28 -0.62 7.03
C LYS A 100 1.11 -2.10 6.72
N TYR A 101 0.14 -2.46 5.88
CA TYR A 101 -0.04 -3.83 5.40
C TYR A 101 1.17 -4.32 4.59
N ALA A 102 1.64 -3.51 3.63
CA ALA A 102 2.81 -3.82 2.83
C ALA A 102 4.06 -4.08 3.70
N TYR A 103 4.33 -3.20 4.66
CA TYR A 103 5.40 -3.40 5.64
C TYR A 103 5.21 -4.67 6.46
N GLY A 104 3.99 -4.95 6.93
CA GLY A 104 3.66 -6.19 7.64
C GLY A 104 4.05 -7.42 6.83
N GLN A 105 3.73 -7.46 5.52
CA GLN A 105 4.10 -8.59 4.66
C GLN A 105 5.61 -8.74 4.50
N LEU A 106 6.33 -7.62 4.42
CA LEU A 106 7.79 -7.61 4.32
C LEU A 106 8.47 -8.09 5.62
N TYR A 107 8.01 -7.63 6.78
CA TYR A 107 8.60 -7.97 8.08
C TYR A 107 8.37 -9.44 8.48
N HIS A 108 7.20 -10.00 8.16
CA HIS A 108 6.94 -11.43 8.41
C HIS A 108 7.61 -12.35 7.39
N LYS A 109 8.49 -11.81 6.52
CA LYS A 109 9.17 -12.55 5.43
C LYS A 109 8.21 -13.34 4.54
N ALA A 110 6.94 -12.91 4.46
CA ALA A 110 5.92 -13.52 3.62
C ALA A 110 6.17 -13.23 2.12
N VAL A 111 7.12 -12.35 1.82
CA VAL A 111 7.59 -12.02 0.48
C VAL A 111 9.11 -11.99 0.46
N LYS A 112 9.71 -12.39 -0.66
CA LYS A 112 11.16 -12.44 -0.80
C LYS A 112 11.71 -11.04 -1.11
N PRO A 113 12.75 -10.59 -0.36
CA PRO A 113 13.52 -9.40 -0.70
C PRO A 113 13.84 -9.32 -2.19
N PHE A 114 13.69 -8.14 -2.79
CA PHE A 114 14.00 -7.86 -4.20
C PHE A 114 13.16 -8.61 -5.24
N GLU A 115 12.22 -9.46 -4.82
CA GLU A 115 11.34 -10.21 -5.72
C GLU A 115 9.89 -9.71 -5.63
N THR A 116 9.64 -8.64 -4.87
CA THR A 116 8.30 -8.07 -4.69
C THR A 116 8.35 -6.54 -4.65
N SER A 117 7.60 -5.91 -5.54
CA SER A 117 7.27 -4.49 -5.46
C SER A 117 5.89 -4.28 -4.87
N PHE A 118 5.72 -3.17 -4.14
CA PHE A 118 4.41 -2.68 -3.76
C PHE A 118 4.07 -1.47 -4.61
N ASN A 119 2.87 -1.52 -5.16
CA ASN A 119 2.38 -0.55 -6.13
C ASN A 119 1.19 0.16 -5.51
N PHE A 120 1.14 1.48 -5.63
CA PHE A 120 0.05 2.28 -5.09
C PHE A 120 -0.32 3.36 -6.10
N SER A 121 -1.61 3.53 -6.35
CA SER A 121 -2.10 4.64 -7.15
C SER A 121 -3.07 5.49 -6.34
N TYR A 122 -2.81 6.79 -6.33
CA TYR A 122 -3.52 7.78 -5.52
C TYR A 122 -3.38 9.18 -6.13
N ARG A 123 -4.05 10.16 -5.54
CA ARG A 123 -3.96 11.58 -5.93
C ARG A 123 -2.83 12.28 -5.17
N LEU A 124 -1.92 12.91 -5.91
CA LEU A 124 -0.78 13.67 -5.39
C LEU A 124 -0.98 15.16 -5.69
N ARG A 125 -0.87 16.03 -4.69
CA ARG A 125 -0.98 17.49 -4.86
C ARG A 125 0.31 18.05 -5.43
N HIS A 126 0.25 18.55 -6.66
CA HIS A 126 1.33 19.33 -7.26
C HIS A 126 1.50 20.67 -6.52
N LYS A 127 2.71 21.25 -6.52
CA LYS A 127 3.03 22.47 -5.75
C LYS A 127 2.13 23.68 -6.08
N ASN A 128 1.67 23.81 -7.31
CA ASN A 128 0.74 24.86 -7.75
C ASN A 128 -0.74 24.60 -7.37
N GLY A 129 -1.06 23.51 -6.66
CA GLY A 129 -2.37 23.26 -6.07
C GLY A 129 -3.27 22.26 -6.80
N HIS A 130 -3.02 21.92 -8.07
CA HIS A 130 -3.79 20.87 -8.75
C HIS A 130 -3.35 19.46 -8.30
N TYR A 131 -4.16 18.45 -8.61
CA TYR A 131 -3.88 17.06 -8.29
C TYR A 131 -3.46 16.28 -9.53
N LEU A 132 -2.38 15.53 -9.39
CA LEU A 132 -1.92 14.50 -10.32
C LEU A 132 -2.50 13.16 -9.90
N ARG A 133 -2.79 12.29 -10.87
CA ARG A 133 -2.93 10.87 -10.63
C ARG A 133 -1.55 10.23 -10.73
N VAL A 134 -1.07 9.61 -9.65
CA VAL A 134 0.24 8.97 -9.65
C VAL A 134 0.16 7.46 -9.47
N LEU A 135 1.15 6.75 -10.00
CA LEU A 135 1.47 5.38 -9.66
C LEU A 135 2.85 5.36 -9.00
N ARG A 136 2.88 4.99 -7.73
CA ARG A 136 4.08 4.84 -6.91
C ARG A 136 4.39 3.36 -6.78
N GLN A 137 5.48 2.93 -7.38
CA GLN A 137 6.02 1.59 -7.21
C GLN A 137 7.24 1.66 -6.32
N GLY A 138 7.39 0.71 -5.41
CA GLY A 138 8.62 0.65 -4.64
C GLY A 138 8.96 -0.73 -4.16
N MET A 139 10.23 -0.89 -3.78
CA MET A 139 10.76 -2.13 -3.26
C MET A 139 11.88 -1.85 -2.25
N PRO A 140 12.10 -2.76 -1.30
CA PRO A 140 13.30 -2.75 -0.49
C PRO A 140 14.54 -2.96 -1.37
N ILE A 141 15.59 -2.19 -1.11
CA ILE A 141 16.86 -2.30 -1.85
C ILE A 141 18.06 -2.64 -0.97
N LYS A 142 17.88 -2.68 0.35
CA LYS A 142 18.92 -3.10 1.30
C LYS A 142 18.31 -3.55 2.61
N TYR A 143 18.96 -4.55 3.22
CA TYR A 143 18.58 -5.15 4.50
C TYR A 143 19.77 -5.15 5.47
N SER A 144 19.48 -5.19 6.77
CA SER A 144 20.48 -5.45 7.81
C SER A 144 20.87 -6.92 7.81
N LYS A 145 21.94 -7.26 8.56
CA LYS A 145 22.34 -8.67 8.79
C LYS A 145 21.21 -9.50 9.43
N ASP A 146 20.42 -8.88 10.29
CA ASP A 146 19.27 -9.52 10.95
C ASP A 146 18.01 -9.61 10.06
N GLY A 147 18.10 -9.10 8.82
CA GLY A 147 17.03 -9.17 7.83
C GLY A 147 15.97 -8.05 7.96
N PHE A 148 16.26 -6.97 8.69
CA PHE A 148 15.40 -5.79 8.70
C PHE A 148 15.61 -4.94 7.44
N ILE A 149 14.55 -4.32 6.94
CA ILE A 149 14.65 -3.39 5.82
C ILE A 149 15.41 -2.14 6.27
N LEU A 150 16.46 -1.77 5.53
CA LEU A 150 17.20 -0.53 5.76
C LEU A 150 16.79 0.56 4.77
N TYR A 151 16.68 0.22 3.49
CA TYR A 151 16.40 1.22 2.45
C TYR A 151 15.30 0.74 1.51
N TYR A 152 14.45 1.67 1.13
CA TYR A 152 13.34 1.46 0.21
C TYR A 152 13.43 2.49 -0.91
N VAL A 153 13.47 2.03 -2.16
CA VAL A 153 13.39 2.91 -3.34
C VAL A 153 11.95 2.99 -3.80
N SER A 154 11.55 4.15 -4.29
CA SER A 154 10.24 4.35 -4.90
C SER A 154 10.36 5.18 -6.15
N VAL A 155 9.77 4.70 -7.23
CA VAL A 155 9.54 5.46 -8.46
C VAL A 155 8.08 5.89 -8.45
N VAL A 156 7.85 7.16 -8.74
CA VAL A 156 6.53 7.76 -8.87
C VAL A 156 6.38 8.24 -10.30
N THR A 157 5.34 7.75 -10.96
CA THR A 157 4.99 8.12 -12.33
C THR A 157 3.69 8.92 -12.33
N ASP A 158 3.66 10.05 -13.03
CA ASP A 158 2.40 10.72 -13.37
C ASP A 158 1.66 9.93 -14.45
N ILE A 159 0.48 9.42 -14.08
CA ILE A 159 -0.43 8.64 -14.91
C ILE A 159 -1.76 9.37 -15.13
N SER A 160 -1.79 10.69 -14.98
CA SER A 160 -3.00 11.51 -15.19
C SER A 160 -3.59 11.37 -16.58
N HIS A 161 -2.77 11.03 -17.59
CA HIS A 161 -3.20 10.73 -18.95
C HIS A 161 -3.92 9.37 -19.10
N LEU A 162 -3.79 8.46 -18.13
CA LEU A 162 -4.38 7.12 -18.17
C LEU A 162 -5.65 7.00 -17.32
N SER A 163 -5.77 7.77 -16.23
CA SER A 163 -6.90 7.65 -15.30
C SER A 163 -7.17 8.93 -14.54
N ASN A 164 -8.46 9.25 -14.41
CA ASN A 164 -8.98 10.30 -13.54
C ASN A 164 -9.77 9.71 -12.34
N ASP A 165 -9.61 8.42 -12.03
CA ASP A 165 -10.27 7.80 -10.88
C ASP A 165 -9.76 8.41 -9.57
N LYS A 166 -10.69 8.61 -8.64
CA LYS A 166 -10.47 9.13 -7.29
C LYS A 166 -10.18 8.03 -6.27
N LYS A 167 -10.27 6.75 -6.64
CA LYS A 167 -9.99 5.61 -5.75
C LYS A 167 -8.51 5.43 -5.49
N VAL A 168 -8.18 4.88 -4.32
CA VAL A 168 -6.82 4.39 -4.06
C VAL A 168 -6.73 2.92 -4.50
N TYR A 169 -5.73 2.62 -5.32
CA TYR A 169 -5.37 1.26 -5.65
C TYR A 169 -4.08 0.91 -4.94
N ALA A 170 -3.98 -0.32 -4.47
CA ALA A 170 -2.71 -0.86 -4.08
C ALA A 170 -2.63 -2.33 -4.43
N GLY A 171 -1.42 -2.76 -4.73
CA GLY A 171 -1.14 -4.11 -5.10
C GLY A 171 0.30 -4.47 -4.81
N ARG A 172 0.59 -5.74 -5.04
CA ARG A 172 1.96 -6.22 -5.10
C ARG A 172 2.17 -6.98 -6.41
N SER A 173 3.37 -6.85 -6.95
CA SER A 173 3.82 -7.59 -8.12
C SER A 173 5.17 -8.23 -7.81
N GLY A 174 5.44 -9.42 -8.34
CA GLY A 174 6.65 -10.14 -8.00
C GLY A 174 6.87 -11.41 -8.81
N LYS A 175 8.11 -11.91 -8.84
CA LYS A 175 8.46 -13.11 -9.62
C LYS A 175 7.76 -14.34 -9.06
N GLY A 176 6.96 -15.01 -9.88
CA GLY A 176 6.22 -16.22 -9.49
C GLY A 176 5.03 -15.93 -8.57
N MET A 177 4.57 -14.69 -8.49
CA MET A 177 3.37 -14.30 -7.76
C MET A 177 2.28 -13.89 -8.76
N GLU A 178 1.03 -14.24 -8.48
CA GLU A 178 -0.10 -13.60 -9.14
C GLU A 178 -0.18 -12.15 -8.68
N ASP A 179 -0.37 -11.22 -9.62
CA ASP A 179 -0.62 -9.82 -9.29
C ASP A 179 -1.84 -9.73 -8.38
N TYR A 180 -1.63 -9.17 -7.19
CA TYR A 180 -2.67 -9.08 -6.19
C TYR A 180 -3.05 -7.63 -5.97
N ASP A 181 -4.15 -7.21 -6.59
CA ASP A 181 -4.83 -5.95 -6.29
C ASP A 181 -5.57 -6.12 -4.96
N PHE A 182 -5.00 -5.59 -3.87
CA PHE A 182 -5.78 -5.40 -2.67
C PHE A 182 -6.52 -4.08 -2.84
N HIS A 183 -7.81 -4.16 -3.18
CA HIS A 183 -8.70 -3.00 -3.11
C HIS A 183 -8.56 -2.39 -1.71
N VAL A 184 -7.85 -1.27 -1.61
CA VAL A 184 -7.49 -0.74 -0.30
C VAL A 184 -8.73 -0.30 0.44
N ASP A 185 -9.75 0.25 -0.25
CA ASP A 185 -11.05 0.55 0.35
C ASP A 185 -11.72 -0.65 1.01
N LYS A 186 -11.52 -1.85 0.45
CA LYS A 186 -12.09 -3.11 0.91
C LYS A 186 -11.39 -3.61 2.18
N PHE A 187 -10.06 -3.54 2.21
CA PHE A 187 -9.20 -3.86 3.36
C PHE A 187 -9.18 -2.76 4.44
N TYR A 188 -9.37 -1.50 4.06
CA TYR A 188 -9.45 -0.34 4.94
C TYR A 188 -10.77 -0.38 5.71
N LYS A 189 -11.90 -0.64 5.05
CA LYS A 189 -13.19 -0.85 5.73
C LYS A 189 -13.16 -2.03 6.70
N SER A 190 -12.36 -3.07 6.44
CA SER A 190 -12.19 -4.20 7.36
C SER A 190 -11.36 -3.86 8.59
N LYS A 191 -10.31 -3.03 8.45
CA LYS A 191 -9.50 -2.50 9.56
C LYS A 191 -10.21 -1.43 10.42
N PHE A 192 -11.28 -0.82 9.90
CA PHE A 192 -12.22 0.00 10.69
C PHE A 192 -13.15 -0.83 11.58
N LEU A 193 -13.21 -2.15 11.36
CA LEU A 193 -13.82 -3.03 12.34
C LEU A 193 -12.84 -3.18 13.50
N SER A 194 -13.29 -2.79 14.69
CA SER A 194 -12.60 -3.10 15.93
C SER A 194 -12.42 -4.61 16.09
N LYS A 195 -11.46 -5.04 16.90
CA LYS A 195 -11.27 -6.47 17.22
C LYS A 195 -12.59 -7.15 17.61
N ARG A 196 -13.39 -6.46 18.44
CA ARG A 196 -14.71 -6.95 18.87
C ARG A 196 -15.70 -7.11 17.71
N GLU A 197 -15.69 -6.19 16.76
CA GLU A 197 -16.55 -6.29 15.56
C GLU A 197 -16.10 -7.41 14.62
N ILE A 198 -14.79 -7.69 14.54
CA ILE A 198 -14.26 -8.85 13.80
C ILE A 198 -14.67 -10.15 14.48
N ASP A 199 -14.54 -10.25 15.80
CA ASP A 199 -14.94 -11.45 16.57
C ASP A 199 -16.42 -11.77 16.35
N ILE A 200 -17.28 -10.74 16.43
CA ILE A 200 -18.72 -10.89 16.17
C ILE A 200 -18.97 -11.33 14.72
N LEU A 201 -18.24 -10.77 13.76
CA LEU A 201 -18.38 -11.10 12.34
C LEU A 201 -17.97 -12.55 12.02
N ILE A 202 -16.92 -13.07 12.67
CA ILE A 202 -16.49 -14.48 12.58
C ILE A 202 -17.58 -15.40 13.15
N MET A 203 -18.16 -15.08 14.30
CA MET A 203 -19.23 -15.89 14.89
C MET A 203 -20.52 -15.86 14.08
N LEU A 204 -20.84 -14.74 13.43
CA LEU A 204 -21.95 -14.68 12.48
C LEU A 204 -21.73 -15.58 11.27
N ARG A 205 -20.50 -15.68 10.76
CA ARG A 205 -20.13 -16.61 9.67
C ARG A 205 -20.27 -18.06 10.11
N GLU A 206 -20.00 -18.35 11.38
CA GLU A 206 -20.21 -19.68 11.99
C GLU A 206 -21.69 -20.01 12.23
N GLY A 207 -22.62 -19.09 11.94
CA GLY A 207 -24.06 -19.30 12.03
C GLY A 207 -24.68 -18.93 13.39
N LEU A 208 -23.90 -18.35 14.31
CA LEU A 208 -24.39 -18.01 15.65
C LEU A 208 -25.34 -16.81 15.61
N HIS A 209 -26.39 -16.90 16.42
CA HIS A 209 -27.35 -15.83 16.67
C HIS A 209 -26.83 -14.84 17.73
N SER A 210 -27.41 -13.64 17.78
CA SER A 210 -26.92 -12.56 18.68
C SER A 210 -27.07 -12.86 20.16
N SER A 211 -27.96 -13.77 20.56
CA SER A 211 -28.04 -14.30 21.92
C SER A 211 -26.80 -15.16 22.24
N GLU A 212 -26.48 -16.12 21.38
CA GLU A 212 -25.35 -17.04 21.54
C GLU A 212 -24.00 -16.30 21.51
N ILE A 213 -23.87 -15.31 20.62
CA ILE A 213 -22.69 -14.43 20.58
C ILE A 213 -22.56 -13.62 21.87
N GLY A 214 -23.69 -13.15 22.41
CA GLY A 214 -23.72 -12.39 23.67
C GLY A 214 -23.21 -13.23 24.83
N GLU A 215 -23.70 -14.47 24.94
CA GLU A 215 -23.24 -15.45 25.93
C GLU A 215 -21.74 -15.71 25.80
N ARG A 216 -21.26 -15.98 24.58
CA ARG A 216 -19.85 -16.31 24.32
C ARG A 216 -18.88 -15.14 24.59
N LEU A 217 -19.35 -13.91 24.39
CA LEU A 217 -18.57 -12.69 24.60
C LEU A 217 -18.81 -12.04 25.96
N PHE A 218 -19.66 -12.63 26.82
CA PHE A 218 -20.07 -12.09 28.11
C PHE A 218 -20.65 -10.65 28.01
N ILE A 219 -21.49 -10.41 27.01
CA ILE A 219 -22.19 -9.14 26.77
C ILE A 219 -23.67 -9.37 26.43
N SER A 220 -24.52 -8.34 26.57
CA SER A 220 -25.94 -8.48 26.23
C SER A 220 -26.17 -8.65 24.72
N LYS A 221 -27.23 -9.38 24.35
CA LYS A 221 -27.71 -9.47 22.96
C LYS A 221 -27.86 -8.08 22.31
N HIS A 222 -28.38 -7.10 23.04
CA HIS A 222 -28.53 -5.73 22.54
C HIS A 222 -27.20 -5.06 22.19
N THR A 223 -26.12 -5.37 22.92
CA THR A 223 -24.77 -4.89 22.62
C THR A 223 -24.26 -5.52 21.32
N VAL A 224 -24.47 -6.83 21.13
CA VAL A 224 -24.16 -7.52 19.87
C VAL A 224 -24.92 -6.91 18.70
N ASP A 225 -26.24 -6.67 18.85
CA ASP A 225 -27.06 -6.05 17.79
C ASP A 225 -26.60 -4.62 17.45
N THR A 226 -26.05 -3.89 18.43
CA THR A 226 -25.46 -2.57 18.21
C THR A 226 -24.16 -2.67 17.40
N HIS A 227 -23.26 -3.60 17.74
CA HIS A 227 -22.08 -3.88 16.93
C HIS A 227 -22.47 -4.31 15.51
N ARG A 228 -23.45 -5.20 15.34
CA ARG A 228 -23.95 -5.62 14.01
C ARG A 228 -24.40 -4.44 13.16
N ARG A 229 -25.19 -3.52 13.73
CA ARG A 229 -25.60 -2.28 13.04
C ARG A 229 -24.41 -1.41 12.64
N ASN A 230 -23.41 -1.29 13.52
CA ASN A 230 -22.19 -0.54 13.24
C ASN A 230 -21.38 -1.18 12.09
N ILE A 231 -21.24 -2.52 12.09
CA ILE A 231 -20.54 -3.24 11.02
C ILE A 231 -21.28 -3.07 9.68
N LEU A 232 -22.61 -3.21 9.66
CA LEU A 232 -23.43 -2.98 8.47
C LEU A 232 -23.22 -1.58 7.89
N LYS A 233 -23.25 -0.56 8.75
CA LYS A 233 -22.99 0.83 8.37
C LYS A 233 -21.56 1.03 7.85
N LYS A 234 -20.55 0.46 8.51
CA LYS A 234 -19.14 0.55 8.11
C LYS A 234 -18.86 -0.13 6.76
N LEU A 235 -19.43 -1.31 6.53
CA LEU A 235 -19.26 -2.05 5.27
C LEU A 235 -20.23 -1.59 4.17
N GLY A 236 -21.22 -0.76 4.50
CA GLY A 236 -22.18 -0.20 3.55
C GLY A 236 -23.11 -1.26 2.95
N VAL A 237 -23.54 -2.23 3.77
CA VAL A 237 -24.41 -3.33 3.35
C VAL A 237 -25.66 -3.39 4.23
N PRO A 238 -26.83 -3.76 3.68
CA PRO A 238 -28.12 -3.63 4.36
C PRO A 238 -28.52 -4.85 5.21
N SER A 239 -27.85 -6.00 5.08
CA SER A 239 -28.26 -7.24 5.75
C SER A 239 -27.08 -8.11 6.19
N THR A 240 -27.31 -8.99 7.17
CA THR A 240 -26.27 -9.91 7.68
C THR A 240 -25.78 -10.91 6.63
N VAL A 241 -26.66 -11.37 5.74
CA VAL A 241 -26.24 -12.25 4.63
C VAL A 241 -25.29 -11.52 3.69
N GLN A 242 -25.64 -10.28 3.29
CA GLN A 242 -24.74 -9.45 2.49
C GLN A 242 -23.48 -9.07 3.25
N LEU A 243 -23.57 -8.91 4.57
CA LEU A 243 -22.43 -8.64 5.42
C LEU A 243 -21.40 -9.77 5.40
N ILE A 244 -21.85 -11.02 5.59
CA ILE A 244 -20.96 -12.21 5.56
C ILE A 244 -20.35 -12.37 4.18
N LYS A 245 -21.18 -12.31 3.12
CA LYS A 245 -20.70 -12.40 1.74
C LYS A 245 -19.67 -11.31 1.45
N LYS A 246 -19.95 -10.07 1.85
CA LYS A 246 -19.03 -8.95 1.69
C LYS A 246 -17.74 -9.23 2.46
N ALA A 247 -17.82 -9.61 3.72
CA ALA A 247 -16.64 -9.88 4.54
C ALA A 247 -15.72 -10.96 3.95
N GLN A 248 -16.28 -11.99 3.33
CA GLN A 248 -15.53 -13.02 2.59
C GLN A 248 -14.89 -12.46 1.30
N GLU A 249 -15.64 -11.71 0.49
CA GLU A 249 -15.10 -11.03 -0.71
C GLU A 249 -13.96 -10.05 -0.38
N LEU A 250 -13.98 -9.50 0.84
CA LEU A 250 -13.00 -8.57 1.37
C LEU A 250 -11.82 -9.28 2.08
N ASN A 251 -11.83 -10.62 2.17
CA ASN A 251 -10.87 -11.44 2.94
C ASN A 251 -10.69 -10.95 4.39
N ILE A 252 -11.79 -10.53 5.05
CA ILE A 252 -11.80 -10.18 6.47
C ILE A 252 -11.91 -11.43 7.33
N ILE A 253 -12.73 -12.37 6.86
CA ILE A 253 -13.11 -13.65 7.46
C ILE A 253 -13.16 -14.72 6.37
#